data_AF-A0AAU4YJR3-F1
#
_entry.id   AF-A0AAU4YJR3-F1
#
_cell.length_a   1.000
_cell.length_b   1.000
_cell.length_c   1.000
_cell.angle_alpha   90.00
_cell.angle_beta   90.00
_cell.angle_gamma   90.00
#
_symmetry.space_group_name_H-M   'P 1'
#
loop_
_entity.id
_entity.type
_entity.pdbx_description
1 polymer ?
#
loop_
_entity_poly.entity_id
_entity_poly.type
_entity_poly.pdbx_seq_one_letter_code
_entity_poly.pdbx_strand_id
1 'polypeptide(L)'
;MSALTSAFSFFMSSFASLVGQLADLVEPLFQGSATAAAIVLFTALVRLAVHPLSRAAARGQKARTRLAPQIAELRRKHGKNPDRLQQAVLELHAKEKVSPLSGCLPGLLQLPAFFLMYHLFSSREIGDETNELLGHSLLGAPLGGRWVEALGDGGLLGQAGLVYAALFVIVGIVATFTYVRTRRQLASSGQGPLAQAEQQLPGMGAVMRVMPLLSFATLITVGVVPLAAGLYVVTSTTWSAVERVFLYRDAPVAGALATAG
;
A
#
# COMPACT_ATOMS: atom_id res chain seq x y z
N MET A 1 30.80 11.70 -1.92
CA MET A 1 29.51 12.39 -1.70
C MET A 1 29.00 13.12 -2.95
N SER A 2 29.87 13.72 -3.78
CA SER A 2 29.46 14.36 -5.05
C SER A 2 28.81 13.39 -6.05
N ALA A 3 29.43 12.24 -6.33
CA ALA A 3 28.91 11.28 -7.33
C ALA A 3 27.51 10.73 -7.00
N LEU A 4 27.22 10.46 -5.73
CA LEU A 4 25.89 9.97 -5.30
C LEU A 4 24.82 11.04 -5.50
N THR A 5 25.16 12.31 -5.22
CA THR A 5 24.25 13.45 -5.38
C THR A 5 23.98 13.70 -6.86
N SER A 6 25.02 13.69 -7.71
CA SER A 6 24.88 13.83 -9.16
C SER A 6 24.05 12.70 -9.78
N ALA A 7 24.29 11.45 -9.36
CA ALA A 7 23.50 10.30 -9.84
C ALA A 7 22.03 10.42 -9.43
N PHE A 8 21.75 10.86 -8.20
CA PHE A 8 20.38 11.08 -7.73
C PHE A 8 19.70 12.22 -8.50
N SER A 9 20.37 13.36 -8.70
CA SER A 9 19.83 14.47 -9.49
C SER A 9 19.54 14.09 -10.93
N PHE A 10 20.47 13.37 -11.59
CA PHE A 10 20.26 12.84 -12.95
C PHE A 10 19.04 11.91 -13.02
N PHE A 11 18.90 11.02 -12.04
CA PHE A 11 17.77 10.12 -11.94
C PHE A 11 16.45 10.87 -11.72
N MET A 12 16.43 11.87 -10.84
CA MET A 12 15.26 12.70 -10.58
C MET A 12 14.86 13.54 -11.80
N SER A 13 15.83 14.09 -12.53
CA SER A 13 15.59 14.80 -13.80
C SER A 13 15.01 13.87 -14.86
N SER A 14 15.57 12.66 -15.00
CA SER A 14 15.02 11.62 -15.88
C SER A 14 13.61 11.19 -15.50
N PHE A 15 13.31 11.15 -14.19
CA PHE A 15 11.99 10.82 -13.70
C PHE A 15 10.99 11.97 -13.94
N ALA A 16 11.40 13.22 -13.75
CA ALA A 16 10.59 14.39 -14.04
C ALA A 16 10.22 14.46 -15.53
N SER A 17 11.20 14.24 -16.41
CA SER A 17 10.96 14.21 -17.86
C SER A 17 10.02 13.07 -18.27
N LEU A 18 10.14 11.89 -17.66
CA LEU A 18 9.17 10.80 -17.86
C LEU A 18 7.75 11.22 -17.47
N VAL A 19 7.56 11.87 -16.32
CA VAL A 19 6.24 12.36 -15.89
C VAL A 19 5.71 13.43 -16.85
N GLY A 20 6.57 14.33 -17.32
CA GLY A 20 6.23 15.33 -18.35
C GLY A 20 5.76 14.67 -19.65
N GLN A 21 6.52 13.71 -20.19
CA GLN A 21 6.14 12.98 -21.41
C GLN A 21 4.81 12.22 -21.25
N LEU A 22 4.58 11.62 -20.09
CA LEU A 22 3.30 10.98 -19.79
C LEU A 22 2.16 12.00 -19.71
N ALA A 23 2.43 13.22 -19.25
CA ALA A 23 1.46 14.32 -19.22
C ALA A 23 1.13 14.77 -20.64
N ASP A 24 2.12 15.02 -21.49
CA ASP A 24 1.92 15.40 -22.90
C ASP A 24 1.12 14.33 -23.66
N LEU A 25 1.38 13.05 -23.37
CA LEU A 25 0.65 11.92 -23.98
C LEU A 25 -0.84 11.94 -23.64
N VAL A 26 -1.21 12.33 -22.42
CA VAL A 26 -2.60 12.33 -21.95
C VAL A 26 -3.26 13.71 -22.01
N GLU A 27 -2.50 14.75 -22.34
CA GLU A 27 -2.96 16.14 -22.43
C GLU A 27 -4.20 16.32 -23.32
N PRO A 28 -4.31 15.70 -24.52
CA PRO A 28 -5.50 15.87 -25.36
C PRO A 28 -6.80 15.43 -24.68
N LEU A 29 -6.72 14.53 -23.70
CA LEU A 29 -7.86 13.98 -22.98
C LEU A 29 -8.13 14.69 -21.65
N PHE A 30 -7.08 15.12 -20.94
CA PHE A 30 -7.18 15.62 -19.56
C PHE A 30 -6.82 17.10 -19.39
N GLN A 31 -6.32 17.77 -20.44
CA GLN A 31 -6.03 19.21 -20.50
C GLN A 31 -5.32 19.73 -19.25
N GLY A 32 -5.90 20.70 -18.53
CA GLY A 32 -5.31 21.29 -17.32
C GLY A 32 -5.05 20.32 -16.15
N SER A 33 -5.47 19.06 -16.25
CA SER A 33 -5.16 17.98 -15.29
C SER A 33 -4.25 16.89 -15.89
N ALA A 34 -3.59 17.14 -17.01
CA ALA A 34 -2.72 16.19 -17.71
C ALA A 34 -1.64 15.60 -16.79
N THR A 35 -0.94 16.43 -16.03
CA THR A 35 0.10 15.98 -15.08
C THR A 35 -0.47 15.12 -13.96
N ALA A 36 -1.68 15.43 -13.48
CA ALA A 36 -2.38 14.58 -12.51
C ALA A 36 -2.74 13.22 -13.10
N ALA A 37 -3.23 13.20 -14.34
CA ALA A 37 -3.51 11.98 -15.08
C ALA A 37 -2.23 11.17 -15.36
N ALA A 38 -1.11 11.83 -15.64
CA ALA A 38 0.20 11.20 -15.80
C ALA A 38 0.67 10.49 -14.52
N ILE A 39 0.45 11.10 -13.35
CA ILE A 39 0.73 10.47 -12.05
C ILE A 39 -0.11 9.19 -11.88
N VAL A 40 -1.41 9.25 -12.20
CA VAL A 40 -2.31 8.08 -12.13
C VAL A 40 -1.85 6.99 -13.10
N LEU A 41 -1.52 7.36 -14.35
CA LEU A 41 -1.03 6.45 -15.38
C LEU A 41 0.30 5.79 -14.98
N PHE A 42 1.27 6.57 -14.53
CA PHE A 42 2.53 6.07 -13.99
C PHE A 42 2.28 5.08 -12.85
N THR A 43 1.40 5.43 -11.91
CA THR A 43 1.04 4.55 -10.79
C THR A 43 0.46 3.23 -11.29
N ALA A 44 -0.42 3.26 -12.30
CA ALA A 44 -0.99 2.06 -12.91
C ALA A 44 0.08 1.20 -13.59
N LEU A 45 1.05 1.80 -14.28
CA LEU A 45 2.18 1.09 -14.90
C LEU A 45 3.06 0.40 -13.85
N VAL A 46 3.42 1.11 -12.77
CA VAL A 46 4.15 0.50 -11.63
C VAL A 46 3.35 -0.66 -11.05
N ARG A 47 2.05 -0.48 -10.84
CA ARG A 47 1.18 -1.54 -10.31
C ARG A 47 1.09 -2.75 -11.23
N LEU A 48 1.08 -2.54 -12.54
CA LEU A 48 1.09 -3.62 -13.52
C LEU A 48 2.43 -4.38 -13.50
N ALA A 49 3.55 -3.68 -13.36
CA ALA A 49 4.87 -4.31 -13.20
C ALA A 49 5.00 -5.10 -11.89
N VAL A 50 4.38 -4.63 -10.80
CA VAL A 50 4.34 -5.32 -9.50
C VAL A 50 3.32 -6.47 -9.46
N HIS A 51 2.36 -6.50 -10.39
CA HIS A 51 1.29 -7.51 -10.44
C HIS A 51 1.74 -8.98 -10.34
N PRO A 52 2.78 -9.47 -11.05
CA PRO A 52 3.26 -10.86 -10.89
C PRO A 52 3.73 -11.14 -9.46
N LEU A 53 4.35 -10.16 -8.81
CA LEU A 53 4.77 -10.26 -7.41
C LEU A 53 3.57 -10.28 -6.47
N SER A 54 2.55 -9.44 -6.70
CA SER A 54 1.28 -9.48 -5.98
C SER A 54 0.59 -10.85 -6.09
N ARG A 55 0.61 -11.47 -7.28
CA ARG A 55 0.09 -12.84 -7.48
C ARG A 55 0.88 -13.87 -6.67
N ALA A 56 2.21 -13.78 -6.67
CA ALA A 56 3.06 -14.67 -5.87
C ALA A 56 2.78 -14.50 -4.36
N ALA A 57 2.61 -13.26 -3.90
CA ALA A 57 2.23 -12.95 -2.52
C ALA A 57 0.87 -13.57 -2.14
N ALA A 58 -0.13 -13.45 -3.02
CA ALA A 58 -1.44 -14.04 -2.82
C ALA A 58 -1.40 -15.58 -2.75
N ARG A 59 -0.61 -16.23 -3.61
CA ARG A 59 -0.40 -17.69 -3.52
C ARG A 59 0.26 -18.09 -2.20
N GLY A 60 1.28 -17.37 -1.78
CA GLY A 60 1.96 -17.61 -0.50
C GLY A 60 1.00 -17.46 0.69
N GLN A 61 0.12 -16.46 0.67
CA GLN A 61 -0.87 -16.26 1.71
C GLN A 61 -1.89 -17.41 1.77
N LYS A 62 -2.40 -17.88 0.62
CA LYS A 62 -3.29 -19.05 0.57
C LYS A 62 -2.62 -20.30 1.15
N ALA A 63 -1.34 -20.52 0.81
CA ALA A 63 -0.58 -21.64 1.35
C ALA A 63 -0.42 -21.54 2.88
N ARG A 64 -0.16 -20.35 3.42
CA ARG A 64 -0.11 -20.14 4.88
C ARG A 64 -1.44 -20.42 5.57
N THR A 65 -2.55 -19.99 4.98
CA THR A 65 -3.88 -20.31 5.52
C THR A 65 -4.12 -21.82 5.57
N ARG A 66 -3.63 -22.58 4.56
CA ARG A 66 -3.69 -24.05 4.56
C ARG A 66 -2.79 -24.68 5.63
N LEU A 67 -1.63 -24.09 5.94
CA LEU A 67 -0.71 -24.60 6.96
C LEU A 67 -1.09 -24.22 8.39
N ALA A 68 -1.96 -23.22 8.58
CA ALA A 68 -2.42 -22.76 9.89
C ALA A 68 -2.85 -23.89 10.87
N PRO A 69 -3.66 -24.91 10.48
CA PRO A 69 -4.01 -26.01 11.38
C PRO A 69 -2.82 -26.88 11.80
N GLN A 70 -1.87 -27.15 10.90
CA GLN A 70 -0.68 -27.95 11.20
C GLN A 70 0.27 -27.19 12.15
N ILE A 71 0.40 -25.88 11.95
CA ILE A 71 1.14 -25.00 12.87
C ILE A 71 0.48 -25.02 14.26
N ALA A 72 -0.86 -25.02 14.33
CA ALA A 72 -1.57 -25.13 15.60
C ALA A 72 -1.31 -26.47 16.32
N GLU A 73 -1.19 -27.58 15.58
CA GLU A 73 -0.83 -28.88 16.15
C GLU A 73 0.61 -28.89 16.69
N LEU A 74 1.57 -28.35 15.94
CA LEU A 74 2.96 -28.18 16.40
C LEU A 74 3.03 -27.36 17.69
N ARG A 75 2.22 -26.31 17.81
CA ARG A 75 2.09 -25.53 19.05
C ARG A 75 1.55 -26.35 20.21
N ARG A 76 0.55 -27.23 20.00
CA ARG A 76 0.06 -28.14 21.04
C ARG A 76 1.15 -29.13 21.48
N LYS A 77 2.00 -29.60 20.57
CA LYS A 77 3.08 -30.55 20.86
C LYS A 77 4.31 -29.91 21.51
N HIS A 78 4.69 -28.71 21.08
CA HIS A 78 5.97 -28.08 21.46
C HIS A 78 5.83 -26.74 22.18
N GLY A 79 4.62 -26.32 22.56
CA GLY A 79 4.36 -25.01 23.18
C GLY A 79 5.13 -24.73 24.47
N LYS A 80 5.66 -25.76 25.15
CA LYS A 80 6.53 -25.63 26.33
C LYS A 80 8.01 -25.36 26.01
N ASN A 81 8.42 -25.53 24.74
CA ASN A 81 9.80 -25.40 24.28
C ASN A 81 9.85 -24.47 23.06
N PRO A 82 10.02 -23.15 23.24
CA PRO A 82 9.94 -22.16 22.16
C PRO A 82 10.94 -22.43 21.03
N ASP A 83 12.16 -22.86 21.37
CA ASP A 83 13.20 -23.18 20.37
C ASP A 83 12.80 -24.35 19.47
N ARG A 84 12.27 -25.43 20.07
CA ARG A 84 11.78 -26.59 19.30
C ARG A 84 10.53 -26.25 18.48
N LEU A 85 9.65 -25.41 19.00
CA LEU A 85 8.50 -24.92 18.25
C LEU A 85 8.94 -24.10 17.03
N GLN A 86 9.90 -23.20 17.19
CA GLN A 86 10.42 -22.39 16.09
C GLN A 86 11.06 -23.27 15.01
N GLN A 87 11.91 -24.23 15.40
CA GLN A 87 12.52 -25.18 14.46
C GLN A 87 11.46 -26.00 13.71
N ALA A 88 10.49 -26.59 14.42
CA ALA A 88 9.46 -27.41 13.78
C ALA A 88 8.57 -26.61 12.82
N VAL A 89 8.26 -25.34 13.14
CA VAL A 89 7.52 -24.44 12.25
C VAL A 89 8.35 -24.10 11.00
N LEU A 90 9.65 -23.83 11.17
CA LEU A 90 10.55 -23.57 10.04
C LEU A 90 10.72 -24.80 9.13
N GLU A 91 10.88 -25.98 9.72
CA GLU A 91 10.93 -27.26 9.00
C GLU A 91 9.64 -27.52 8.22
N LEU A 92 8.47 -27.26 8.82
CA LEU A 92 7.19 -27.38 8.13
C LEU A 92 7.10 -26.41 6.94
N HIS A 93 7.47 -25.14 7.13
CA HIS A 93 7.50 -24.16 6.05
C HIS A 93 8.47 -24.55 4.93
N ALA A 94 9.64 -25.09 5.25
CA ALA A 94 10.62 -25.57 4.29
C ALA A 94 10.12 -26.80 3.53
N LYS A 95 9.53 -27.77 4.23
CA LYS A 95 8.93 -28.98 3.66
C LYS A 95 7.81 -28.65 2.67
N GLU A 96 6.97 -27.70 3.02
CA GLU A 96 5.84 -27.25 2.20
C GLU A 96 6.24 -26.18 1.16
N LYS A 97 7.52 -25.78 1.13
CA LYS A 97 8.09 -24.76 0.23
C LYS A 97 7.33 -23.42 0.29
N VAL A 98 6.85 -23.06 1.49
CA VAL A 98 6.12 -21.81 1.73
C VAL A 98 7.03 -20.79 2.39
N SER A 99 7.29 -19.68 1.71
CA SER A 99 8.13 -18.60 2.25
C SER A 99 7.38 -17.76 3.30
N PRO A 100 8.02 -17.39 4.44
CA PRO A 100 7.46 -16.51 5.47
C PRO A 100 7.46 -15.02 5.05
N LEU A 101 8.12 -14.65 3.95
CA LEU A 101 8.18 -13.27 3.47
C LEU A 101 7.21 -12.94 2.33
N SER A 102 6.55 -13.93 1.72
CA SER A 102 5.65 -13.72 0.57
C SER A 102 4.62 -12.59 0.72
N GLY A 103 4.19 -12.23 1.94
CA GLY A 103 3.22 -11.15 2.17
C GLY A 103 3.77 -9.73 2.16
N CYS A 104 5.07 -9.51 2.44
CA CYS A 104 5.64 -8.15 2.58
C CYS A 104 6.38 -7.66 1.32
N LEU A 105 6.76 -8.56 0.42
CA LEU A 105 7.51 -8.23 -0.81
C LEU A 105 6.83 -7.15 -1.69
N PRO A 106 5.50 -7.19 -1.94
CA PRO A 106 4.86 -6.17 -2.79
C PRO A 106 4.93 -4.77 -2.16
N GLY A 107 4.89 -4.67 -0.83
CA GLY A 107 4.96 -3.39 -0.12
C GLY A 107 6.35 -2.77 -0.22
N LEU A 108 7.41 -3.58 -0.10
CA LEU A 108 8.79 -3.11 -0.21
C LEU A 108 9.09 -2.51 -1.58
N LEU A 109 8.58 -3.13 -2.65
CA LEU A 109 8.79 -2.65 -4.02
C LEU A 109 8.02 -1.35 -4.31
N GLN A 110 6.98 -1.03 -3.53
CA GLN A 110 6.19 0.18 -3.68
C GLN A 110 6.84 1.43 -3.04
N LEU A 111 7.68 1.23 -2.01
CA LEU A 111 8.31 2.34 -1.28
C LEU A 111 9.14 3.26 -2.20
N PRO A 112 10.03 2.76 -3.09
CA PRO A 112 10.80 3.63 -3.98
C PRO A 112 9.95 4.55 -4.87
N ALA A 113 8.85 4.04 -5.42
CA ALA A 113 7.95 4.82 -6.27
C ALA A 113 7.19 5.90 -5.49
N PHE A 114 6.86 5.65 -4.21
CA PHE A 114 6.30 6.68 -3.34
C PHE A 114 7.32 7.78 -3.06
N PHE A 115 8.55 7.41 -2.69
CA PHE A 115 9.62 8.37 -2.41
C PHE A 115 9.92 9.25 -3.62
N LEU A 116 9.92 8.67 -4.82
CA LEU A 116 10.07 9.42 -6.07
C LEU A 116 8.99 10.49 -6.23
N MET A 117 7.72 10.10 -6.12
CA MET A 117 6.60 11.04 -6.25
C MET A 117 6.62 12.13 -5.16
N TYR A 118 6.88 11.73 -3.92
CA TYR A 118 6.96 12.65 -2.79
C TYR A 118 8.10 13.66 -2.97
N HIS A 119 9.29 13.21 -3.36
CA HIS A 119 10.44 14.08 -3.56
C HIS A 119 10.21 15.01 -4.75
N LEU A 120 9.72 14.46 -5.88
CA LEU A 120 9.44 15.24 -7.08
C LEU A 120 8.47 16.40 -6.81
N PHE A 121 7.43 16.19 -6.01
CA PHE A 121 6.44 17.25 -5.73
C PHE A 121 6.65 17.96 -4.39
N SER A 122 7.77 17.71 -3.70
CA SER A 122 8.19 18.48 -2.51
C SER A 122 9.41 19.36 -2.79
N SER A 123 10.19 19.05 -3.82
CA SER A 123 11.40 19.78 -4.20
C SER A 123 11.07 20.88 -5.20
N ARG A 124 11.51 22.11 -4.90
CA ARG A 124 11.34 23.28 -5.80
C ARG A 124 12.30 23.26 -6.99
N GLU A 125 13.37 22.48 -6.89
CA GLU A 125 14.42 22.34 -7.88
C GLU A 125 14.71 20.87 -8.11
N ILE A 126 15.10 20.51 -9.33
CA ILE A 126 15.50 19.15 -9.72
C ILE A 126 16.84 19.26 -10.45
N GLY A 127 17.90 18.85 -9.78
CA GLY A 127 19.25 19.15 -10.27
C GLY A 127 19.51 20.65 -10.16
N ASP A 128 19.82 21.30 -11.28
CA ASP A 128 20.12 22.73 -11.34
C ASP A 128 18.96 23.56 -11.93
N GLU A 129 17.81 22.93 -12.20
CA GLU A 129 16.65 23.57 -12.84
C GLU A 129 15.44 23.69 -11.90
N THR A 130 14.61 24.71 -12.13
CA THR A 130 13.35 24.91 -11.40
C THR A 130 12.33 23.85 -11.78
N ASN A 131 11.63 23.32 -10.78
CA ASN A 131 10.65 22.27 -10.98
C ASN A 131 9.32 22.82 -11.53
N GLU A 132 9.17 22.81 -12.86
CA GLU A 132 7.96 23.25 -13.55
C GLU A 132 6.72 22.43 -13.19
N LEU A 133 6.90 21.16 -12.76
CA LEU A 133 5.78 20.26 -12.47
C LEU A 133 4.93 20.71 -11.27
N LEU A 134 5.51 21.51 -10.37
CA LEU A 134 4.79 22.07 -9.22
C LEU A 134 3.71 23.08 -9.63
N GLY A 135 3.85 23.71 -10.80
CA GLY A 135 2.90 24.69 -11.33
C GLY A 135 1.63 24.08 -11.90
N HIS A 136 1.64 22.77 -12.18
CA HIS A 136 0.45 22.07 -12.69
C HIS A 136 -0.58 21.82 -11.60
N SER A 137 -1.83 21.61 -12.02
CA SER A 137 -2.96 21.45 -11.12
C SER A 137 -3.80 20.21 -11.42
N LEU A 138 -4.59 19.79 -10.45
CA LEU A 138 -5.69 18.85 -10.60
C LEU A 138 -6.98 19.61 -10.32
N LEU A 139 -7.79 19.85 -11.33
CA LEU A 139 -9.05 20.61 -11.21
C LEU A 139 -8.88 21.96 -10.50
N GLY A 140 -7.74 22.63 -10.70
CA GLY A 140 -7.38 23.92 -10.07
C GLY A 140 -6.70 23.81 -8.70
N ALA A 141 -6.52 22.60 -8.15
CA ALA A 141 -5.70 22.38 -6.96
C ALA A 141 -4.23 22.16 -7.36
N PRO A 142 -3.25 22.94 -6.85
CA PRO A 142 -1.85 22.79 -7.24
C PRO A 142 -1.29 21.42 -6.80
N LEU A 143 -0.55 20.75 -7.68
CA LEU A 143 -0.04 19.40 -7.43
C LEU A 143 1.01 19.34 -6.31
N GLY A 144 1.75 20.43 -6.11
CA GLY A 144 2.68 20.61 -4.99
C GLY A 144 2.00 21.07 -3.68
N GLY A 145 0.72 21.43 -3.72
CA GLY A 145 -0.01 21.96 -2.57
C GLY A 145 -0.30 20.90 -1.50
N ARG A 146 -0.65 21.36 -0.30
CA ARG A 146 -1.09 20.53 0.83
C ARG A 146 -2.51 20.87 1.28
N TRP A 147 -3.16 19.94 1.98
CA TRP A 147 -4.52 20.15 2.49
C TRP A 147 -4.65 21.40 3.38
N VAL A 148 -3.68 21.64 4.26
CA VAL A 148 -3.69 22.79 5.17
C VAL A 148 -3.64 24.11 4.41
N GLU A 149 -2.87 24.16 3.32
CA GLU A 149 -2.78 25.33 2.43
C GLU A 149 -4.11 25.54 1.69
N ALA A 150 -4.70 24.47 1.13
CA ALA A 150 -6.00 24.52 0.48
C ALA A 150 -7.13 25.03 1.40
N LEU A 151 -7.08 24.68 2.70
CA LEU A 151 -8.00 25.22 3.70
C LEU A 151 -7.75 26.70 3.99
N GLY A 152 -6.50 27.15 3.96
CA GLY A 152 -6.13 28.55 4.18
C GLY A 152 -6.57 29.47 3.03
N ASP A 153 -6.42 29.01 1.79
CA ASP A 153 -6.67 29.85 0.60
C ASP A 153 -8.15 30.01 0.26
N GLY A 154 -8.97 28.96 0.46
CA GLY A 154 -10.37 28.97 0.06
C GLY A 154 -11.31 28.16 0.95
N GLY A 155 -10.81 27.59 2.05
CA GLY A 155 -11.58 26.73 2.94
C GLY A 155 -12.01 25.40 2.30
N LEU A 156 -12.83 24.64 3.02
CA LEU A 156 -13.32 23.32 2.58
C LEU A 156 -14.13 23.35 1.29
N LEU A 157 -14.85 24.45 1.05
CA LEU A 157 -15.72 24.63 -0.11
C LEU A 157 -15.02 25.37 -1.26
N GLY A 158 -13.76 25.80 -1.07
CA GLY A 158 -12.92 26.34 -2.13
C GLY A 158 -12.55 25.25 -3.14
N GLN A 159 -12.12 25.67 -4.34
CA GLN A 159 -11.82 24.75 -5.44
C GLN A 159 -10.80 23.66 -5.04
N ALA A 160 -9.68 24.06 -4.44
CA ALA A 160 -8.69 23.10 -3.93
C ALA A 160 -9.25 22.26 -2.77
N GLY A 161 -9.99 22.86 -1.85
CA GLY A 161 -10.64 22.18 -0.73
C GLY A 161 -11.56 21.04 -1.16
N LEU A 162 -12.35 21.25 -2.22
CA LEU A 162 -13.24 20.23 -2.79
C LEU A 162 -12.47 19.06 -3.40
N VAL A 163 -11.34 19.31 -4.06
CA VAL A 163 -10.47 18.25 -4.62
C VAL A 163 -9.95 17.36 -3.50
N TYR A 164 -9.43 17.95 -2.43
CA TYR A 164 -8.99 17.17 -1.28
C TYR A 164 -10.15 16.47 -0.55
N ALA A 165 -11.31 17.12 -0.41
CA ALA A 165 -12.48 16.50 0.18
C ALA A 165 -12.89 15.23 -0.60
N ALA A 166 -12.91 15.30 -1.93
CA ALA A 166 -13.14 14.14 -2.78
C ALA A 166 -12.08 13.05 -2.58
N LEU A 167 -10.79 13.41 -2.51
CA LEU A 167 -9.72 12.46 -2.21
C LEU A 167 -9.89 11.80 -0.83
N PHE A 168 -10.22 12.55 0.20
CA PHE A 168 -10.47 12.00 1.54
C PHE A 168 -11.67 11.05 1.56
N VAL A 169 -12.74 11.35 0.82
CA VAL A 169 -13.88 10.44 0.68
C VAL A 169 -13.44 9.13 0.03
N ILE A 170 -12.69 9.18 -1.07
CA ILE A 170 -12.18 7.98 -1.76
C ILE A 170 -11.29 7.16 -0.82
N VAL A 171 -10.34 7.81 -0.15
CA VAL A 171 -9.43 7.14 0.80
C VAL A 171 -10.22 6.56 1.97
N GLY A 172 -11.21 7.28 2.49
CA GLY A 172 -12.08 6.80 3.57
C GLY A 172 -12.86 5.54 3.18
N ILE A 173 -13.40 5.51 1.96
CA ILE A 173 -14.07 4.32 1.41
C ILE A 173 -13.09 3.15 1.29
N VAL A 174 -11.91 3.37 0.70
CA VAL A 174 -10.89 2.32 0.50
C VAL A 174 -10.32 1.81 1.83
N ALA A 175 -10.07 2.71 2.78
CA ALA A 175 -9.60 2.39 4.13
C ALA A 175 -10.66 1.59 4.89
N THR A 176 -11.93 2.01 4.83
CA THR A 176 -13.05 1.29 5.45
C THR A 176 -13.21 -0.11 4.85
N PHE A 177 -13.17 -0.21 3.53
CA PHE A 177 -13.22 -1.49 2.82
C PHE A 177 -12.08 -2.42 3.25
N THR A 178 -10.85 -1.89 3.31
CA THR A 178 -9.66 -2.64 3.72
C THR A 178 -9.72 -3.05 5.19
N TYR A 179 -10.21 -2.16 6.06
CA TYR A 179 -10.42 -2.41 7.48
C TYR A 179 -11.40 -3.56 7.70
N VAL A 180 -12.61 -3.48 7.11
CA VAL A 180 -13.65 -4.50 7.24
C VAL A 180 -13.13 -5.85 6.74
N ARG A 181 -12.44 -5.85 5.60
CA ARG A 181 -11.88 -7.07 5.03
C ARG A 181 -10.80 -7.68 5.91
N THR A 182 -9.86 -6.89 6.39
CA THR A 182 -8.77 -7.36 7.27
C THR A 182 -9.35 -7.90 8.57
N ARG A 183 -10.35 -7.22 9.15
CA ARG A 183 -11.09 -7.69 10.33
C ARG A 183 -11.77 -9.03 10.09
N ARG A 184 -12.45 -9.20 8.95
CA ARG A 184 -13.09 -10.48 8.57
C ARG A 184 -12.06 -11.61 8.42
N GLN A 185 -10.90 -11.32 7.82
CA GLN A 185 -9.81 -12.31 7.69
C GLN A 185 -9.27 -12.76 9.05
N LEU A 186 -9.05 -11.82 9.97
CA LEU A 186 -8.62 -12.13 11.34
C LEU A 186 -9.66 -12.96 12.11
N ALA A 187 -10.95 -12.68 11.91
CA ALA A 187 -12.05 -13.44 12.52
C ALA A 187 -12.19 -14.87 11.94
N SER A 188 -11.94 -15.04 10.64
CA SER A 188 -12.02 -16.35 9.96
C SER A 188 -10.81 -17.27 10.23
N SER A 189 -9.74 -16.73 10.81
CA SER A 189 -8.62 -17.53 11.29
C SER A 189 -9.08 -18.21 12.58
N GLY A 190 -9.52 -19.48 12.50
CA GLY A 190 -10.23 -20.26 13.53
C GLY A 190 -9.55 -20.52 14.88
N GLN A 191 -8.50 -19.77 15.18
CA GLN A 191 -8.00 -19.48 16.52
C GLN A 191 -7.61 -18.02 16.45
N GLY A 192 -8.37 -17.15 17.13
CA GLY A 192 -8.17 -15.72 17.05
C GLY A 192 -6.69 -15.36 17.24
N PRO A 193 -6.07 -14.60 16.31
CA PRO A 193 -4.68 -14.14 16.43
C PRO A 193 -4.38 -13.51 17.80
N LEU A 194 -5.41 -12.97 18.43
CA LEU A 194 -5.45 -12.43 19.80
C LEU A 194 -5.01 -13.44 20.86
N ALA A 195 -5.60 -14.64 20.90
CA ALA A 195 -5.27 -15.67 21.90
C ALA A 195 -3.87 -16.28 21.66
N GLN A 196 -3.45 -16.35 20.39
CA GLN A 196 -2.13 -16.85 20.00
C GLN A 196 -1.00 -15.84 20.30
N ALA A 197 -1.25 -14.56 20.07
CA ALA A 197 -0.29 -13.49 20.29
C ALA A 197 -0.07 -13.22 21.79
N GLU A 198 -1.15 -13.31 22.58
CA GLU A 198 -1.13 -13.15 24.04
C GLU A 198 -0.36 -14.28 24.76
N GLN A 199 -0.35 -15.49 24.20
CA GLN A 199 0.49 -16.60 24.68
C GLN A 199 1.99 -16.44 24.35
N GLN A 200 2.35 -15.77 23.25
CA GLN A 200 3.75 -15.60 22.84
C GLN A 200 4.41 -14.40 23.52
N LEU A 201 3.72 -13.26 23.59
CA LEU A 201 4.16 -12.08 24.35
C LEU A 201 2.93 -11.35 24.93
N PRO A 202 2.90 -11.09 26.25
CA PRO A 202 1.82 -10.29 26.85
C PRO A 202 1.75 -8.91 26.17
N GLY A 203 0.53 -8.48 25.80
CA GLY A 203 0.28 -7.19 25.13
C GLY A 203 0.13 -7.26 23.60
N MET A 204 0.56 -8.35 22.94
CA MET A 204 0.48 -8.47 21.48
C MET A 204 -0.98 -8.63 20.97
N GLY A 205 -1.90 -9.04 21.83
CA GLY A 205 -3.34 -9.01 21.57
C GLY A 205 -3.90 -7.59 21.33
N ALA A 206 -3.42 -6.59 22.07
CA ALA A 206 -3.81 -5.20 21.84
C ALA A 206 -3.29 -4.69 20.48
N VAL A 207 -2.04 -5.04 20.14
CA VAL A 207 -1.42 -4.70 18.84
C VAL A 207 -2.25 -5.21 17.66
N MET A 208 -2.75 -6.45 17.74
CA MET A 208 -3.59 -7.03 16.68
C MET A 208 -4.96 -6.36 16.52
N ARG A 209 -5.50 -5.70 17.57
CA ARG A 209 -6.74 -4.89 17.44
C ARG A 209 -6.48 -3.58 16.72
N VAL A 210 -5.29 -3.00 16.91
CA VAL A 210 -4.88 -1.73 16.29
C VAL A 210 -4.40 -1.95 14.85
N MET A 211 -3.87 -3.12 14.52
CA MET A 211 -3.31 -3.40 13.18
C MET A 211 -4.28 -3.07 12.02
N PRO A 212 -5.58 -3.44 12.04
CA PRO A 212 -6.51 -3.04 10.97
C PRO A 212 -6.76 -1.53 10.90
N LEU A 213 -6.65 -0.80 12.04
CA LEU A 213 -6.82 0.65 12.09
C LEU A 213 -5.68 1.38 11.38
N LEU A 214 -4.53 0.75 11.16
CA LEU A 214 -3.44 1.29 10.34
C LEU A 214 -3.89 1.63 8.91
N SER A 215 -4.99 1.02 8.41
CA SER A 215 -5.58 1.38 7.11
C SER A 215 -6.04 2.84 7.06
N PHE A 216 -6.40 3.44 8.20
CA PHE A 216 -6.78 4.84 8.29
C PHE A 216 -5.58 5.79 8.39
N ALA A 217 -4.37 5.29 8.66
CA ALA A 217 -3.16 6.11 8.64
C ALA A 217 -2.93 6.75 7.26
N THR A 218 -3.44 6.13 6.19
CA THR A 218 -3.43 6.68 4.83
C THR A 218 -4.17 8.02 4.73
N LEU A 219 -5.24 8.25 5.50
CA LEU A 219 -5.90 9.56 5.53
C LEU A 219 -4.95 10.62 6.06
N ILE A 220 -4.23 10.32 7.15
CA ILE A 220 -3.24 11.23 7.72
C ILE A 220 -2.14 11.51 6.70
N THR A 221 -1.61 10.47 6.04
CA THR A 221 -0.60 10.65 4.99
C THR A 221 -1.09 11.59 3.90
N VAL A 222 -2.28 11.37 3.35
CA VAL A 222 -2.86 12.20 2.26
C VAL A 222 -3.07 13.66 2.69
N GLY A 223 -3.35 13.92 3.97
CA GLY A 223 -3.49 15.29 4.49
C GLY A 223 -2.16 16.03 4.68
N VAL A 224 -1.04 15.32 4.78
CA VAL A 224 0.28 15.92 5.09
C VAL A 224 1.17 16.05 3.86
N VAL A 225 1.06 15.10 2.93
CA VAL A 225 1.90 15.07 1.72
C VAL A 225 1.36 16.00 0.62
N PRO A 226 2.18 16.37 -0.37
CA PRO A 226 1.71 17.09 -1.55
C PRO A 226 0.59 16.36 -2.29
N LEU A 227 -0.31 17.10 -2.94
CA LEU A 227 -1.46 16.55 -3.66
C LEU A 227 -1.08 15.41 -4.62
N ALA A 228 0.01 15.58 -5.38
CA ALA A 228 0.53 14.55 -6.28
C ALA A 228 0.91 13.24 -5.58
N ALA A 229 1.62 13.33 -4.45
CA ALA A 229 1.96 12.17 -3.63
C ALA A 229 0.70 11.54 -3.01
N GLY A 230 -0.27 12.37 -2.60
CA GLY A 230 -1.58 11.93 -2.15
C GLY A 230 -2.30 11.13 -3.23
N LEU A 231 -2.37 11.66 -4.45
CA LEU A 231 -3.01 11.02 -5.61
C LEU A 231 -2.38 9.67 -5.94
N TYR A 232 -1.05 9.58 -5.92
CA TYR A 232 -0.33 8.31 -6.04
C TYR A 232 -0.76 7.32 -4.95
N VAL A 233 -0.78 7.74 -3.68
CA VAL A 233 -1.17 6.89 -2.54
C VAL A 233 -2.61 6.40 -2.69
N VAL A 234 -3.55 7.28 -3.03
CA VAL A 234 -4.96 6.93 -3.23
C VAL A 234 -5.11 5.93 -4.37
N THR A 235 -4.51 6.20 -5.52
CA THR A 235 -4.57 5.32 -6.71
C THR A 235 -3.99 3.94 -6.39
N SER A 236 -2.82 3.93 -5.75
CA SER A 236 -2.08 2.72 -5.41
C SER A 236 -2.81 1.85 -4.36
N THR A 237 -3.39 2.47 -3.34
CA THR A 237 -4.18 1.74 -2.32
C THR A 237 -5.51 1.24 -2.87
N THR A 238 -6.17 2.01 -3.73
CA THR A 238 -7.38 1.60 -4.46
C THR A 238 -7.08 0.38 -5.33
N TRP A 239 -6.02 0.44 -6.14
CA TRP A 239 -5.57 -0.71 -6.93
C TRP A 239 -5.34 -1.95 -6.06
N SER A 240 -4.64 -1.79 -4.94
CA SER A 240 -4.37 -2.91 -4.02
C SER A 240 -5.66 -3.53 -3.47
N ALA A 241 -6.64 -2.70 -3.13
CA ALA A 241 -7.93 -3.17 -2.62
C ALA A 241 -8.65 -4.00 -3.69
N VAL A 242 -8.70 -3.49 -4.93
CA VAL A 242 -9.33 -4.14 -6.09
C VAL A 242 -8.60 -5.43 -6.48
N GLU A 243 -7.28 -5.37 -6.65
CA GLU A 243 -6.42 -6.51 -6.98
C GLU A 243 -6.59 -7.64 -5.96
N ARG A 244 -6.61 -7.31 -4.66
CA ARG A 244 -6.88 -8.30 -3.63
C ARG A 244 -8.28 -8.91 -3.77
N VAL A 245 -9.31 -8.16 -4.17
CA VAL A 245 -10.64 -8.76 -4.37
C VAL A 245 -10.57 -9.85 -5.42
N PHE A 246 -9.92 -9.58 -6.56
CA PHE A 246 -9.79 -10.55 -7.63
C PHE A 246 -8.90 -11.75 -7.26
N LEU A 247 -7.73 -11.53 -6.67
CA LEU A 247 -6.77 -12.61 -6.39
C LEU A 247 -7.22 -13.59 -5.28
N TYR A 248 -8.08 -13.12 -4.37
CA TYR A 248 -8.52 -13.89 -3.20
C TYR A 248 -9.99 -14.33 -3.28
N ARG A 249 -10.65 -14.16 -4.42
CA ARG A 249 -12.04 -14.62 -4.64
C ARG A 249 -12.18 -16.14 -4.49
N ASP A 250 -11.11 -16.88 -4.81
CA ASP A 250 -11.10 -18.36 -4.82
C ASP A 250 -10.36 -18.98 -3.62
N ALA A 251 -10.28 -18.30 -2.48
CA ALA A 251 -9.75 -18.94 -1.28
C ALA A 251 -10.88 -19.75 -0.62
N PRO A 252 -10.86 -21.10 -0.65
CA PRO A 252 -11.90 -21.88 0.01
C PRO A 252 -11.93 -21.53 1.49
N VAL A 253 -13.12 -21.20 1.98
CA VAL A 253 -13.40 -21.07 3.41
C VAL A 253 -13.00 -22.39 4.04
N ALA A 254 -12.05 -22.37 4.97
CA ALA A 254 -11.51 -23.56 5.62
C ALA A 254 -12.58 -24.44 6.32
N GLY A 255 -13.82 -23.99 6.41
CA GLY A 255 -14.97 -24.75 6.88
C GLY A 255 -15.57 -25.75 5.88
N ALA A 256 -15.32 -25.64 4.57
CA ALA A 256 -15.94 -26.52 3.57
C ALA A 256 -15.23 -27.88 3.39
N LEU A 257 -13.97 -28.01 3.85
CA LEU A 257 -13.19 -29.24 3.74
C LEU A 257 -13.21 -30.09 5.02
N ALA A 258 -13.83 -29.60 6.10
CA ALA A 258 -13.99 -30.34 7.36
C ALA A 258 -15.27 -31.20 7.39
N THR A 259 -16.16 -31.06 6.40
CA THR A 259 -17.43 -31.81 6.32
C THR A 259 -17.45 -32.86 5.21
N ALA A 260 -16.29 -33.16 4.59
CA ALA A 260 -16.18 -34.07 3.44
C ALA A 260 -15.18 -35.21 3.66
N GLY A 261 -14.86 -35.54 4.91
CA GLY A 261 -13.96 -36.64 5.29
C GLY A 261 -14.57 -37.50 6.37
#